data_AF-A0A238LE02-F1
#
_entry.id   AF-A0A238LE02-F1
#
_cell.length_a   1.000
_cell.length_b   1.000
_cell.length_c   1.000
_cell.angle_alpha   90.00
_cell.angle_beta   90.00
_cell.angle_gamma   90.00
#
_symmetry.space_group_name_H-M   'P 1'
#
loop_
_entity.id
_entity.type
_entity.pdbx_description
1 polymer ?
#
loop_
_entity_poly.entity_id
_entity_poly.type
_entity_poly.pdbx_seq_one_letter_code
_entity_poly.pdbx_strand_id
1 'polypeptide(L)'
;MRIICLNGWGGKLHAELVAYVGAEQPDVLCLQEVVHSPQTDQEWLTYRDGDHVLPQRANFFSDVCKALPDHVATFCPAAQGVLWDGDVAIPSQ
;
A
#
# COMPACT_ATOMS: atom_id res chain seq x y z
N MET A 1 0.50 17.78 17.78
CA MET A 1 -0.46 16.76 17.31
C MET A 1 -0.89 17.10 15.89
N ARG A 2 -0.35 16.37 14.92
CA ARG A 2 -0.59 16.48 13.49
C ARG A 2 -1.20 15.19 12.98
N ILE A 3 -2.33 15.31 12.30
CA ILE A 3 -3.04 14.18 11.69
C ILE A 3 -3.00 14.39 10.18
N ILE A 4 -2.55 13.38 9.44
CA ILE A 4 -2.55 13.37 7.98
C ILE A 4 -3.46 12.23 7.51
N CYS A 5 -4.34 12.52 6.56
CA CYS A 5 -5.21 11.53 5.93
C CYS A 5 -4.97 11.56 4.42
N LEU A 6 -4.59 10.42 3.84
CA LEU A 6 -4.25 10.30 2.42
C LEU A 6 -4.90 9.05 1.82
N ASN A 7 -5.24 9.14 0.55
CA ASN A 7 -5.52 7.98 -0.28
C ASN A 7 -4.21 7.53 -0.95
N GLY A 8 -3.88 6.25 -0.78
CA GLY A 8 -2.66 5.63 -1.28
C GLY A 8 -2.72 5.21 -2.74
N TRP A 9 -3.93 5.11 -3.32
CA TRP A 9 -4.23 4.72 -4.69
C TRP A 9 -3.43 3.51 -5.16
N GLY A 10 -3.40 2.47 -4.32
CA GLY A 10 -2.68 1.24 -4.64
C GLY A 10 -1.16 1.36 -4.65
N GLY A 11 -0.62 2.47 -4.14
CA GLY A 11 0.81 2.80 -4.20
C GLY A 11 1.26 3.32 -5.57
N LYS A 12 0.35 3.80 -6.43
CA LYS A 12 0.72 4.39 -7.74
C LYS A 12 1.78 5.49 -7.63
N LEU A 13 1.75 6.27 -6.56
CA LEU A 13 2.74 7.30 -6.21
C LEU A 13 3.50 6.94 -4.91
N HIS A 14 3.82 5.65 -4.71
CA HIS A 14 4.38 5.18 -3.44
C HIS A 14 5.67 5.93 -3.05
N ALA A 15 6.54 6.26 -4.00
CA ALA A 15 7.82 6.89 -3.73
C ALA A 15 7.64 8.33 -3.20
N GLU A 16 6.81 9.12 -3.88
CA GLU A 16 6.48 10.48 -3.47
C GLU A 16 5.70 10.50 -2.14
N LEU A 17 4.77 9.56 -1.97
CA LEU A 17 3.99 9.45 -0.74
C LEU A 17 4.88 9.08 0.45
N VAL A 18 5.75 8.07 0.31
CA VAL A 18 6.70 7.66 1.34
C VAL A 18 7.65 8.79 1.70
N ALA A 19 8.19 9.50 0.70
CA ALA A 19 9.06 10.65 0.93
C ALA A 19 8.32 11.77 1.68
N TYR A 20 7.07 12.06 1.30
CA TYR A 20 6.24 13.07 1.95
C TYR A 20 5.93 12.71 3.42
N VAL A 21 5.43 11.50 3.69
CA VAL A 21 5.08 11.12 5.08
C VAL A 21 6.33 11.03 5.96
N GLY A 22 7.45 10.56 5.43
CA GLY A 22 8.73 10.52 6.13
C GLY A 22 9.29 11.91 6.45
N ALA A 23 9.04 12.91 5.59
CA ALA A 23 9.43 14.29 5.86
C ALA A 23 8.49 14.98 6.86
N GLU A 24 7.18 14.79 6.71
CA GLU A 24 6.18 15.48 7.54
C GLU A 24 6.01 14.86 8.95
N GLN A 25 6.36 13.59 9.12
CA GLN A 25 6.32 12.82 10.37
C GLN A 25 5.05 13.09 11.20
N PRO A 26 3.84 12.73 10.68
CA PRO A 26 2.60 12.99 11.40
C PRO A 26 2.52 12.18 12.70
N ASP A 27 1.91 12.73 13.76
CA ASP A 27 1.64 11.97 14.98
C ASP A 27 0.62 10.83 14.72
N VAL A 28 -0.31 11.05 13.78
CA VAL A 28 -1.28 10.03 13.32
C VAL A 28 -1.40 10.08 11.79
N LEU A 29 -1.25 8.93 11.14
CA LEU A 29 -1.48 8.76 9.71
C LEU A 29 -2.69 7.84 9.47
N CYS A 30 -3.66 8.33 8.70
CA CYS A 30 -4.75 7.53 8.16
C CYS A 30 -4.54 7.34 6.66
N LEU A 31 -4.35 6.09 6.22
CA LEU A 31 -4.05 5.78 4.81
C LEU A 31 -5.09 4.81 4.25
N GLN A 32 -5.70 5.14 3.11
CA GLN A 32 -6.69 4.31 2.41
C GLN A 32 -6.10 3.72 1.12
N GLU A 33 -6.75 2.69 0.55
CA GLU A 33 -6.29 2.01 -0.67
C GLU A 33 -4.83 1.54 -0.58
N VAL A 34 -4.51 0.93 0.56
CA VAL A 34 -3.21 0.36 0.85
C VAL A 34 -3.24 -1.13 0.54
N VAL A 35 -2.23 -1.61 -0.16
CA VAL A 35 -2.09 -3.02 -0.53
C VAL A 35 -1.15 -3.73 0.44
N HIS A 36 -1.56 -4.93 0.85
CA HIS A 36 -0.78 -5.82 1.69
C HIS A 36 -0.83 -7.26 1.17
N SER A 37 0.22 -7.65 0.43
CA SER A 37 0.44 -8.98 -0.14
C SER A 37 1.71 -9.65 0.44
N PRO A 38 1.71 -10.06 1.73
CA PRO A 38 2.92 -10.55 2.40
C PRO A 38 3.43 -11.91 1.88
N GLN A 39 2.70 -12.57 0.98
CA GLN A 39 3.06 -13.86 0.38
C GLN A 39 3.94 -13.73 -0.88
N THR A 40 4.26 -12.50 -1.30
CA THR A 40 5.10 -12.25 -2.47
C THR A 40 6.24 -11.29 -2.13
N ASP A 41 7.37 -11.50 -2.78
CA ASP A 41 8.52 -10.60 -2.78
C ASP A 41 8.51 -9.64 -3.98
N GLN A 42 7.50 -9.74 -4.87
CA GLN A 42 7.36 -8.82 -5.99
C GLN A 42 7.10 -7.40 -5.49
N GLU A 43 7.70 -6.43 -6.16
CA GLU A 43 7.45 -5.02 -5.87
C GLU A 43 6.05 -4.58 -6.34
N TRP A 44 5.63 -5.07 -7.49
CA TRP A 44 4.39 -4.69 -8.15
C TRP A 44 3.60 -5.93 -8.53
N LEU A 45 2.29 -5.84 -8.33
CA LEU A 45 1.33 -6.81 -8.83
C LEU A 45 0.32 -6.10 -9.73
N THR A 46 -0.47 -6.89 -10.44
CA THR A 46 -1.48 -6.39 -11.36
C THR A 46 -2.87 -6.60 -10.77
N TYR A 47 -3.62 -5.53 -10.61
CA TYR A 47 -5.07 -5.61 -10.42
C TYR A 47 -5.76 -5.77 -11.78
N ARG A 48 -6.76 -6.65 -11.84
CA ARG A 48 -7.53 -6.95 -13.06
C ARG A 48 -9.02 -6.95 -12.72
N ASP A 49 -9.78 -6.08 -13.37
CA ASP A 49 -11.25 -6.04 -13.30
C ASP A 49 -11.85 -5.65 -14.66
N GLY A 50 -12.28 -6.65 -15.42
CA GLY A 50 -12.70 -6.47 -16.80
C GLY A 50 -11.57 -5.85 -17.64
N ASP A 51 -11.85 -4.70 -18.26
CA ASP A 51 -10.87 -3.95 -19.05
C ASP A 51 -9.92 -3.09 -18.19
N HIS A 52 -10.13 -3.02 -16.87
CA HIS A 52 -9.26 -2.26 -15.97
C HIS A 52 -8.08 -3.11 -15.52
N VAL A 53 -6.89 -2.70 -15.96
CA VAL A 53 -5.61 -3.31 -15.58
C VAL A 53 -4.73 -2.23 -14.97
N LEU A 54 -4.43 -2.35 -13.68
CA LEU A 54 -3.70 -1.32 -12.92
C LEU A 54 -2.55 -1.93 -12.12
N PRO A 55 -1.37 -1.27 -12.06
CA PRO A 55 -0.31 -1.68 -11.17
C PRO A 55 -0.67 -1.37 -9.72
N GLN A 56 -0.31 -2.28 -8.82
CA GLN A 56 -0.51 -2.21 -7.37
C GLN A 56 0.82 -2.50 -6.68
N ARG A 57 1.25 -1.62 -5.77
CA ARG A 57 2.49 -1.81 -4.99
C ARG A 57 2.27 -2.91 -3.95
N ALA A 58 2.85 -4.09 -4.16
CA ALA A 58 2.43 -5.33 -3.50
C ALA A 58 2.43 -5.25 -1.97
N ASN A 59 3.45 -4.63 -1.39
CA ASN A 59 3.61 -4.49 0.05
C ASN A 59 3.68 -3.02 0.46
N PHE A 60 2.78 -2.20 -0.08
CA PHE A 60 2.75 -0.77 0.19
C PHE A 60 2.62 -0.44 1.68
N PHE A 61 1.85 -1.24 2.43
CA PHE A 61 1.80 -1.12 3.89
C PHE A 61 3.19 -1.22 4.54
N SER A 62 4.02 -2.17 4.10
CA SER A 62 5.39 -2.34 4.59
C SER A 62 6.28 -1.15 4.25
N ASP A 63 6.13 -0.58 3.04
CA ASP A 63 6.90 0.58 2.62
C ASP A 63 6.61 1.81 3.50
N VAL A 64 5.34 2.02 3.87
CA VAL A 64 4.95 3.11 4.78
C VAL A 64 5.46 2.86 6.20
N CYS A 65 5.40 1.61 6.70
CA CYS A 65 5.98 1.27 8.01
C CYS A 65 7.49 1.53 8.07
N LYS A 66 8.22 1.27 6.98
CA LYS A 66 9.66 1.59 6.89
C LYS A 66 9.92 3.10 6.88
N ALA A 67 9.00 3.89 6.31
CA ALA A 67 9.09 5.35 6.28
C ALA A 67 8.86 6.01 7.65
N LEU A 68 8.11 5.32 8.53
CA LEU A 68 7.70 5.79 9.85
C LEU A 68 8.04 4.72 10.91
N PRO A 69 9.34 4.45 11.17
CA PRO A 69 9.77 3.31 11.98
C PRO A 69 9.36 3.41 13.46
N ASP A 70 9.07 4.61 13.95
CA ASP A 70 8.68 4.87 15.35
C ASP A 70 7.16 4.80 15.57
N HIS A 71 6.39 4.47 14.52
CA HIS A 71 4.93 4.33 14.59
C HIS A 71 4.50 2.88 14.81
N VAL A 72 3.43 2.71 15.59
CA VAL A 72 2.73 1.42 15.67
C VAL A 72 1.65 1.39 14.60
N ALA A 73 1.87 0.58 13.56
CA ALA A 73 0.94 0.45 12.45
C ALA A 73 -0.13 -0.62 12.74
N THR A 74 -1.36 -0.39 12.26
CA THR A 74 -2.44 -1.38 12.26
C THR A 74 -3.06 -1.41 10.86
N PHE A 75 -3.18 -2.60 10.28
CA PHE A 75 -3.81 -2.79 8.98
C PHE A 75 -5.22 -3.36 9.17
N CYS A 76 -6.22 -2.63 8.67
CA CYS A 76 -7.63 -2.98 8.77
C CYS A 76 -8.20 -3.12 7.35
N PRO A 77 -8.12 -4.30 6.71
CA PRO A 77 -8.54 -4.46 5.32
C PRO A 77 -10.05 -4.22 5.18
N ALA A 78 -10.43 -3.33 4.26
CA ALA A 78 -11.82 -3.12 3.87
C ALA A 78 -12.26 -4.07 2.75
N ALA A 79 -11.31 -4.64 2.01
CA ALA A 79 -11.51 -5.61 0.94
C ALA A 79 -10.35 -6.62 0.94
N GLN A 80 -10.59 -7.77 0.31
CA GLN A 80 -9.57 -8.78 0.05
C GLN A 80 -9.84 -9.37 -1.34
N GLY A 81 -8.80 -9.86 -1.99
CA GLY A 81 -8.94 -10.40 -3.34
C GLY A 81 -7.65 -10.98 -3.89
N VAL A 82 -7.57 -11.05 -5.21
CA VAL A 82 -6.41 -11.57 -5.93
C VAL A 82 -5.77 -10.45 -6.73
N LEU A 83 -4.46 -10.30 -6.58
CA LEU A 83 -3.59 -9.57 -7.50
C LEU A 83 -2.72 -10.56 -8.27
N TRP A 84 -2.14 -10.13 -9.39
CA TRP A 84 -1.48 -11.04 -10.32
C TRP A 84 -0.01 -10.71 -10.52
N ASP A 85 0.85 -11.71 -10.42
CA ASP A 85 2.22 -11.72 -10.91
C ASP A 85 2.26 -12.54 -12.21
N GLY A 86 2.13 -11.87 -13.36
CA GLY A 86 1.88 -12.55 -14.64
C GLY A 86 0.60 -13.38 -14.57
N ASP A 87 0.72 -14.70 -14.68
CA ASP A 87 -0.41 -15.64 -14.56
C ASP A 87 -0.56 -16.25 -13.16
N VAL A 88 0.30 -15.87 -12.23
CA VAL A 88 0.27 -16.36 -10.84
C VAL A 88 -0.67 -15.48 -10.03
N ALA A 89 -1.70 -16.10 -9.44
CA ALA A 89 -2.61 -15.46 -8.51
C ALA A 89 -1.98 -15.32 -7.13
N ILE A 90 -1.95 -14.09 -6.60
CA ILE A 90 -1.43 -13.73 -5.29
C ILE A 90 -2.59 -13.22 -4.43
N PRO A 91 -2.92 -13.88 -3.30
CA PRO A 91 -3.86 -13.34 -2.33
C PRO A 91 -3.37 -12.00 -1.78
N SER A 92 -4.23 -10.99 -1.85
CA SER A 92 -3.95 -9.64 -1.35
C SER A 92 -5.07 -9.14 -0.47
N GLN A 93 -4.68 -8.28 0.46
CA GLN A 93 -5.58 -7.50 1.31
C GLN A 93 -5.33 -6.01 1.09
#